data_AF-C4RGT9-F1
#
_entry.id   AF-C4RGT9-F1
#
_cell.length_a   1.000
_cell.length_b   1.000
_cell.length_c   1.000
_cell.angle_alpha   90.00
_cell.angle_beta   90.00
_cell.angle_gamma   90.00
#
_symmetry.space_group_name_H-M   'P 1'
#
loop_
_entity.id
_entity.type
_entity.pdbx_description
1 polymer ?
#
loop_
_entity_poly.entity_id
_entity_poly.type
_entity_poly.pdbx_seq_one_letter_code
_entity_poly.pdbx_strand_id
1 'polypeptide(L)'
;MIALLFGVMYFMMIRPQQKRRREAERMQSALAPGDEVVTIGGLYGTVTGVDDETVLIEVAPGVQTRYARPAIARVVSQAARAEPAEATEDAETVKE
;
A
#
# COMPACT_ATOMS: atom_id res chain seq x y z
N MET A 1 23.24 -16.55 -25.59
CA MET A 1 23.71 -15.72 -24.47
C MET A 1 22.85 -14.47 -24.28
N ILE A 2 22.77 -13.56 -25.26
CA ILE A 2 21.99 -12.30 -25.12
C ILE A 2 20.49 -12.54 -24.88
N ALA A 3 19.84 -13.45 -25.61
CA ALA A 3 18.41 -13.73 -25.42
C ALA A 3 18.06 -14.32 -24.03
N LEU A 4 18.99 -15.06 -23.42
CA LEU A 4 18.81 -15.66 -22.09
C LEU A 4 18.89 -14.57 -21.00
N LEU A 5 19.81 -13.60 -21.15
CA LEU A 5 19.91 -12.43 -20.27
C LEU A 5 18.64 -11.57 -20.32
N PHE A 6 18.07 -11.33 -21.50
CA PHE A 6 16.79 -10.60 -21.63
C PHE A 6 15.61 -11.35 -21.04
N GLY A 7 15.55 -12.68 -21.21
CA GLY A 7 14.50 -13.51 -20.60
C GLY A 7 14.52 -13.47 -19.07
N VAL A 8 15.71 -13.55 -18.46
CA VAL A 8 15.88 -13.46 -17.00
C VAL A 8 15.55 -12.06 -16.50
N MET A 9 16.06 -11.00 -17.13
CA MET A 9 15.78 -9.62 -16.73
C MET A 9 14.29 -9.25 -16.86
N TYR A 10 13.62 -9.70 -17.93
CA TYR A 10 12.19 -9.50 -18.13
C TYR A 10 11.36 -10.19 -17.04
N PHE A 11 11.64 -11.46 -16.77
CA PHE A 11 10.95 -12.22 -15.73
C PHE A 11 11.20 -11.65 -14.33
N MET A 12 12.44 -11.22 -14.06
CA MET A 12 12.82 -10.67 -12.77
C MET A 12 12.24 -9.27 -12.52
N MET A 13 11.95 -8.45 -13.54
CA MET A 13 11.36 -7.11 -13.36
C MET A 13 9.82 -7.09 -13.38
N ILE A 14 9.19 -7.90 -14.23
CA ILE A 14 7.73 -7.95 -14.36
C ILE A 14 7.05 -8.59 -13.15
N ARG A 15 7.64 -9.67 -12.62
CA ARG A 15 7.10 -10.38 -11.46
C ARG A 15 7.03 -9.50 -10.20
N PRO A 16 8.07 -8.73 -9.80
CA PRO A 16 7.99 -7.85 -8.64
C PRO A 16 7.07 -6.65 -8.86
N GLN A 17 6.99 -6.08 -10.08
CA GLN A 17 6.03 -5.00 -10.35
C GLN A 17 4.58 -5.47 -10.20
N GLN A 18 4.25 -6.65 -10.74
CA GLN A 18 2.91 -7.22 -10.56
C GLN A 18 2.59 -7.53 -9.10
N LYS A 19 3.58 -8.03 -8.33
CA LYS A 19 3.41 -8.30 -6.89
C LYS A 19 3.08 -7.02 -6.13
N ARG A 20 3.86 -5.96 -6.33
CA ARG A 20 3.66 -4.65 -5.68
C ARG A 20 2.30 -4.02 -6.02
N ARG A 21 1.87 -4.11 -7.29
CA ARG A 21 0.57 -3.58 -7.71
C ARG A 21 -0.59 -4.33 -7.05
N ARG A 22 -0.55 -5.66 -7.05
CA ARG A 22 -1.58 -6.50 -6.41
C ARG A 22 -1.64 -6.28 -4.90
N GLU A 23 -0.49 -6.06 -4.26
CA GLU A 23 -0.40 -5.78 -2.84
C GLU A 23 -1.01 -4.41 -2.49
N ALA A 24 -0.73 -3.38 -3.30
CA ALA A 24 -1.36 -2.07 -3.16
C ALA A 24 -2.88 -2.14 -3.34
N GLU A 25 -3.37 -2.85 -4.36
CA GLU A 25 -4.80 -3.05 -4.61
C GLU A 25 -5.48 -3.78 -3.43
N ARG A 26 -4.83 -4.81 -2.87
CA ARG A 26 -5.32 -5.54 -1.69
C ARG A 26 -5.39 -4.65 -0.46
N MET A 27 -4.34 -3.88 -0.16
CA MET A 27 -4.31 -2.96 0.97
C MET A 27 -5.43 -1.92 0.84
N GLN A 28 -5.59 -1.32 -0.34
CA GLN A 28 -6.63 -0.33 -0.61
C GLN A 28 -8.03 -0.93 -0.50
N SER A 29 -8.22 -2.20 -0.86
CA SER A 29 -9.50 -2.91 -0.68
C SER A 29 -9.83 -3.23 0.78
N ALA A 30 -8.82 -3.36 1.63
CA ALA A 30 -8.96 -3.74 3.03
C ALA A 30 -9.18 -2.55 3.99
N LEU A 31 -9.18 -1.31 3.47
CA LEU A 31 -9.40 -0.11 4.27
C LEU A 31 -10.76 -0.11 4.98
N ALA A 32 -10.75 0.24 6.25
CA ALA A 32 -11.95 0.36 7.08
C ALA A 32 -11.98 1.70 7.84
N PRO A 33 -13.18 2.18 8.24
CA PRO A 33 -13.29 3.30 9.17
C PRO A 33 -12.55 3.02 10.47
N GLY A 34 -11.78 4.01 10.93
CA GLY A 34 -10.90 3.92 12.10
C GLY A 34 -9.44 3.62 11.77
N ASP A 35 -9.12 3.21 10.54
CA ASP A 35 -7.73 2.98 10.13
C ASP A 35 -6.96 4.30 10.06
N GLU A 36 -5.76 4.31 10.63
CA GLU A 36 -4.82 5.41 10.46
C GLU A 36 -4.00 5.14 9.20
N VAL A 37 -3.98 6.10 8.28
CA VAL A 37 -3.36 5.93 6.96
C VAL A 37 -2.43 7.07 6.65
N VAL A 38 -1.50 6.82 5.71
CA VAL A 38 -0.73 7.87 5.06
C VAL A 38 -0.94 7.81 3.56
N THR A 39 -1.16 8.98 2.98
CA THR A 39 -1.33 9.16 1.54
C THR A 39 0.03 9.20 0.83
N ILE A 40 0.04 9.09 -0.50
CA ILE A 40 1.27 9.19 -1.31
C ILE A 40 1.99 10.53 -1.10
N GLY A 41 1.25 11.61 -0.79
CA GLY A 41 1.81 12.92 -0.47
C GLY A 41 2.40 13.05 0.94
N GLY A 42 2.39 11.98 1.75
CA GLY A 42 2.92 12.00 3.11
C GLY A 42 1.94 12.56 4.16
N LEU A 43 0.69 12.84 3.78
CA LEU A 43 -0.34 13.31 4.70
C LEU A 43 -0.93 12.14 5.49
N TYR A 44 -0.95 12.31 6.82
CA TYR A 44 -1.53 11.37 7.78
C TYR A 44 -2.97 11.77 8.11
N GLY A 45 -3.78 10.77 8.40
CA GLY A 45 -5.14 10.98 8.89
C GLY A 45 -5.85 9.66 9.19
N THR A 46 -7.06 9.78 9.68
CA THR A 46 -7.89 8.63 10.07
C THR A 46 -9.03 8.46 9.09
N VAL A 47 -9.26 7.23 8.63
CA VAL A 47 -10.37 6.92 7.74
C VAL A 47 -11.69 7.07 8.51
N THR A 48 -12.58 7.93 8.02
CA THR A 48 -13.93 8.11 8.59
C THR A 48 -15.01 7.41 7.77
N GLY A 49 -14.73 7.13 6.50
CA GLY A 49 -15.67 6.47 5.59
C GLY A 49 -14.98 5.91 4.37
N VAL A 50 -15.56 4.85 3.81
CA VAL A 50 -15.01 4.12 2.68
C VAL A 50 -16.13 3.87 1.66
N ASP A 51 -15.92 4.34 0.43
CA ASP A 51 -16.78 4.08 -0.73
C ASP A 51 -16.04 3.21 -1.75
N ASP A 52 -16.66 2.86 -2.88
CA ASP A 52 -16.04 2.00 -3.90
C ASP A 52 -14.79 2.63 -4.53
N GLU A 53 -14.85 3.92 -4.87
CA GLU A 53 -13.76 4.64 -5.54
C GLU A 53 -13.00 5.60 -4.61
N THR A 54 -13.64 6.02 -3.53
CA THR A 54 -13.15 7.10 -2.65
C THR A 54 -13.09 6.71 -1.18
N VAL A 55 -12.27 7.45 -0.45
CA VAL A 55 -12.08 7.30 1.00
C VAL A 55 -12.19 8.67 1.64
N LEU A 56 -12.93 8.76 2.73
CA LEU A 56 -13.01 9.96 3.57
C LEU A 56 -11.96 9.84 4.66
N ILE A 57 -11.11 10.85 4.77
CA ILE A 57 -10.01 10.93 5.73
C ILE A 57 -10.20 12.19 6.56
N GLU A 58 -10.14 12.05 7.88
CA GLU A 58 -10.06 13.17 8.80
C GLU A 58 -8.59 13.48 9.12
N VAL A 59 -8.21 14.73 8.88
CA VAL A 59 -6.82 15.23 9.04
C VAL A 59 -6.65 16.14 10.25
N ALA A 60 -7.76 16.69 10.72
CA ALA A 60 -7.86 17.53 11.91
C ALA A 60 -9.32 17.48 12.40
N PRO A 61 -9.61 17.82 13.67
CA PRO A 61 -10.95 17.75 14.23
C PRO A 61 -12.00 18.45 13.37
N GLY A 62 -12.93 17.68 12.81
CA GLY A 62 -14.00 18.19 11.95
C GLY A 62 -13.59 18.57 10.53
N VAL A 63 -12.34 18.32 10.13
CA VAL A 63 -11.84 18.53 8.77
C VAL A 63 -11.73 17.19 8.06
N GLN A 64 -12.74 16.88 7.24
CA GLN A 64 -12.77 15.68 6.41
C GLN A 64 -12.46 16.03 4.96
N THR A 65 -11.63 15.20 4.35
CA THR A 65 -11.19 15.34 2.96
C THR A 65 -11.41 14.02 2.23
N ARG A 66 -11.84 14.13 0.97
CA ARG A 66 -12.10 12.98 0.11
C ARG A 66 -10.89 12.71 -0.76
N TYR A 67 -10.37 11.49 -0.71
CA TYR A 67 -9.29 11.01 -1.54
C TYR A 67 -9.75 9.84 -2.40
N ALA A 68 -9.11 9.67 -3.55
CA ALA A 68 -9.26 8.42 -4.32
C ALA A 68 -8.60 7.27 -3.53
N ARG A 69 -9.20 6.07 -3.53
CA ARG A 69 -8.57 4.86 -2.97
C ARG A 69 -7.11 4.65 -3.39
N PRO A 70 -6.72 4.83 -4.67
CA PRO A 70 -5.33 4.67 -5.08
C PRO A 70 -4.36 5.70 -4.46
N ALA A 71 -4.85 6.77 -3.83
CA ALA A 71 -4.02 7.78 -3.18
C ALA A 71 -3.50 7.33 -1.80
N ILE A 72 -3.97 6.20 -1.27
CA ILE A 72 -3.49 5.64 0.00
C ILE A 72 -2.22 4.83 -0.25
N ALA A 73 -1.14 5.21 0.43
CA ALA A 73 0.17 4.58 0.26
C ALA A 73 0.36 3.39 1.19
N ARG A 74 -0.03 3.53 2.47
CA ARG A 74 0.01 2.45 3.47
C ARG A 74 -0.92 2.76 4.63
N VAL A 75 -1.31 1.70 5.34
CA VAL A 75 -1.97 1.77 6.65
C VAL A 75 -0.90 1.83 7.73
N VAL A 76 -1.02 2.77 8.66
CA VAL A 76 -0.11 3.01 9.79
C VAL A 76 -0.56 2.20 11.00
N SER A 77 -1.86 2.23 11.28
CA SER A 77 -2.50 1.46 12.35
C SER A 77 -3.84 0.95 11.83
N GLN A 78 -4.03 -0.37 11.88
CA GLN A 78 -5.33 -0.97 11.59
C GLN A 78 -6.17 -0.93 12.84
N ALA A 79 -7.41 -0.46 12.74
CA ALA A 79 -8.36 -0.48 13.85
C ALA A 79 -8.69 -1.94 14.21
N ALA A 80 -7.99 -2.45 15.23
CA ALA A 80 -8.23 -3.72 15.93
C ALA A 80 -8.78 -4.87 15.06
N ARG A 81 -8.06 -5.21 13.99
CA ARG A 81 -8.00 -6.58 13.48
C ARG A 81 -6.61 -7.12 13.77
N ALA A 82 -6.46 -7.72 14.95
CA ALA A 82 -5.30 -8.55 15.24
C ALA A 82 -5.38 -9.80 14.35
N GLU A 83 -4.59 -9.84 13.29
CA GLU A 83 -3.73 -10.98 12.94
C GLU A 83 -2.73 -10.60 11.80
N PRO A 84 -1.54 -11.22 11.78
CA PRO A 84 -0.30 -10.63 11.28
C PRO A 84 0.05 -11.10 9.85
N ALA A 85 0.66 -10.23 9.05
CA ALA A 85 1.52 -10.58 7.91
C ALA A 85 2.04 -9.27 7.29
N GLU A 86 3.29 -9.09 6.94
CA GLU A 86 4.51 -9.90 6.99
C GLU A 86 5.65 -8.89 6.84
N ALA A 87 6.73 -9.09 7.58
CA ALA A 87 7.97 -8.37 7.36
C ALA A 87 8.42 -8.59 5.91
N THR A 88 8.52 -7.53 5.11
CA THR A 88 9.51 -7.49 4.03
C THR A 88 10.78 -6.89 4.61
N GLU A 89 11.41 -7.65 5.51
CA GLU A 89 12.86 -7.71 5.61
C GLU A 89 13.34 -8.34 4.30
N ASP A 90 13.77 -7.52 3.34
CA ASP A 90 14.52 -7.97 2.17
C ASP A 90 15.23 -6.75 1.57
N ALA A 91 16.15 -6.18 2.35
CA ALA A 91 17.18 -5.27 1.83
C ALA A 91 18.46 -5.31 2.67
N GLU A 92 18.89 -6.49 3.13
CA GLU A 92 20.25 -6.64 3.66
C GLU A 92 20.81 -8.06 3.54
N THR A 93 21.23 -8.44 2.33
CA THR A 93 22.36 -9.35 1.99
C THR A 93 22.31 -9.50 0.47
N VAL A 94 23.33 -9.18 -0.32
CA VAL A 94 24.59 -9.93 -0.43
C VAL A 94 25.70 -8.95 -0.83
N LYS A 95 26.68 -8.81 0.07
CA LYS A 95 28.04 -8.44 -0.25
C LYS A 95 28.86 -9.71 -0.07
N GLU A 96 29.22 -10.36 -1.17
CA GLU A 96 30.51 -11.02 -1.39
C GLU A 96 30.71 -11.24 -2.90
#